data_AF-A0A2G2XXQ2-F1
#
_entry.id   AF-A0A2G2XXQ2-F1
#
_cell.length_a   1.000
_cell.length_b   1.000
_cell.length_c   1.000
_cell.angle_alpha   90.00
_cell.angle_beta   90.00
_cell.angle_gamma   90.00
#
_symmetry.space_group_name_H-M   'P 1'
#
loop_
_entity.id
_entity.type
_entity.pdbx_description
1 polymer ?
#
loop_
_entity_poly.entity_id
_entity_poly.type
_entity_poly.pdbx_seq_one_letter_code
_entity_poly.pdbx_strand_id
1 'polypeptide(L)'
;MHRTSPGLEEVLVDYSGDETTKKSPDTAFLNKKNALLQLVEDNPVPKIIIFCNKIDSCRKVENALKRFNRKGLSIKILPFHVALDQERRLANTREFRSSNIENISLFLVCTDRES
;
A
#
# COMPACT_ATOMS: atom_id res chain seq x y z
N MET A 1 -0.30 -15.44 18.49
CA MET A 1 -0.61 -14.97 17.12
C MET A 1 -2.09 -15.20 16.88
N HIS A 2 -2.80 -14.24 16.27
CA HIS A 2 -4.17 -14.47 15.83
C HIS A 2 -4.15 -15.53 14.73
N ARG A 3 -5.12 -16.45 14.75
CA ARG A 3 -5.24 -17.49 13.72
C ARG A 3 -5.76 -16.85 12.44
N THR A 4 -5.04 -17.02 11.34
CA THR A 4 -5.43 -16.57 10.00
C THR A 4 -6.78 -17.20 9.63
N SER A 5 -7.68 -16.43 9.01
CA SER A 5 -9.00 -16.91 8.60
C SER A 5 -8.86 -18.07 7.59
N PRO A 6 -9.72 -19.10 7.60
CA PRO A 6 -9.59 -20.29 6.73
C PRO A 6 -9.59 -20.06 5.20
N GLY A 7 -9.70 -18.82 4.72
CA GLY A 7 -9.58 -18.46 3.30
C GLY A 7 -8.58 -17.34 3.03
N LEU A 8 -7.74 -16.99 4.01
CA LEU A 8 -6.72 -15.96 3.87
C LEU A 8 -5.35 -16.63 3.77
N GLU A 9 -4.68 -16.41 2.64
CA GLU A 9 -3.29 -16.79 2.45
C GLU A 9 -2.36 -15.74 3.06
N GLU A 10 -1.38 -16.19 3.83
CA GLU A 10 -0.37 -15.33 4.44
C GLU A 10 0.99 -15.63 3.80
N VAL A 11 1.61 -14.60 3.23
CA VAL A 11 2.94 -14.69 2.61
C VAL A 11 3.86 -13.71 3.32
N LEU A 12 4.99 -14.21 3.81
CA LEU A 12 6.06 -13.40 4.38
C LEU A 12 7.14 -13.17 3.31
N VAL A 13 7.41 -11.90 3.02
CA VAL A 13 8.45 -11.50 2.07
C VAL A 13 9.65 -10.97 2.84
N ASP A 14 10.80 -11.61 2.67
CA ASP A 14 12.06 -11.09 3.19
C ASP A 14 12.58 -9.98 2.27
N TYR A 15 12.85 -8.82 2.87
CA TYR A 15 13.40 -7.63 2.21
C TYR A 15 14.63 -7.11 2.97
N SER A 16 15.19 -7.92 3.86
CA SER A 16 16.46 -7.60 4.49
C SER A 16 17.51 -7.37 3.40
N GLY A 17 18.18 -6.21 3.45
CA GLY A 17 19.28 -5.92 2.53
C GLY A 17 20.48 -6.80 2.86
N ASP A 18 21.46 -6.84 1.96
CA ASP A 18 22.73 -7.53 2.19
C ASP A 18 23.33 -7.12 3.55
N GLU A 19 23.87 -8.07 4.31
CA GLU A 19 24.46 -7.86 5.63
C GLU A 19 25.62 -6.83 5.59
N THR A 20 26.21 -6.64 4.41
CA THR A 20 27.25 -5.63 4.18
C THR A 20 26.73 -4.19 4.07
N THR A 21 25.43 -4.01 3.81
CA THR A 21 24.83 -2.68 3.62
C THR A 21 24.42 -2.03 4.93
N LYS A 22 24.70 -0.73 5.08
CA LYS A 22 24.33 0.03 6.27
C LYS A 22 22.80 0.05 6.44
N LYS A 23 22.32 -0.67 7.45
CA LYS A 23 20.90 -0.71 7.81
C LYS A 23 20.46 0.66 8.33
N SER A 24 19.50 1.27 7.65
CA SER A 24 18.90 2.55 8.04
C SER A 24 17.39 2.52 7.76
N PRO A 25 16.59 3.40 8.38
CA PRO A 25 15.16 3.49 8.10
C PRO A 25 14.86 3.75 6.61
N ASP A 26 15.73 4.50 5.93
CA ASP A 26 15.54 4.82 4.52
C ASP A 26 15.89 3.64 3.59
N THR A 27 16.94 2.87 3.91
CA THR A 27 17.24 1.64 3.15
C THR A 27 16.18 0.58 3.38
N ALA A 28 15.68 0.45 4.61
CA ALA A 28 14.56 -0.44 4.93
C ALA A 28 13.28 -0.03 4.17
N PHE A 29 12.97 1.26 4.08
CA PHE A 29 11.83 1.73 3.29
C PHE A 29 12.03 1.44 1.80
N LEU A 30 13.24 1.67 1.26
CA LEU A 30 13.54 1.45 -0.15
C LEU A 30 13.35 -0.03 -0.53
N ASN A 31 13.86 -0.96 0.28
CA ASN A 31 13.71 -2.39 0.05
C ASN A 31 12.24 -2.81 0.07
N LYS A 32 11.49 -2.40 1.11
CA LYS A 32 10.04 -2.63 1.19
C LYS A 32 9.28 -2.07 0.00
N LYS A 33 9.60 -0.84 -0.41
CA LYS A 33 8.98 -0.18 -1.56
C LYS A 33 9.23 -0.99 -2.84
N ASN A 34 10.45 -1.45 -3.07
CA ASN A 34 10.77 -2.23 -4.27
C ASN A 34 10.02 -3.57 -4.27
N ALA A 35 10.04 -4.30 -3.15
CA ALA A 35 9.29 -5.54 -3.01
C ALA A 35 7.77 -5.35 -3.21
N LEU A 36 7.20 -4.28 -2.64
CA LEU A 36 5.78 -3.94 -2.83
C LEU A 36 5.45 -3.68 -4.30
N LEU A 37 6.27 -2.86 -4.99
CA LEU A 37 6.01 -2.53 -6.39
C LEU A 37 6.13 -3.77 -7.29
N GLN A 38 7.11 -4.63 -7.03
CA GLN A 38 7.24 -5.90 -7.73
C GLN A 38 6.03 -6.80 -7.51
N LEU A 39 5.55 -6.94 -6.26
CA LEU A 39 4.37 -7.73 -5.96
C LEU A 39 3.12 -7.24 -6.72
N VAL A 40 2.95 -5.92 -6.81
CA VAL A 40 1.86 -5.28 -7.55
C VAL A 40 1.98 -5.52 -9.06
N GLU A 41 3.20 -5.51 -9.60
CA GLU A 41 3.48 -5.77 -11.01
C GLU A 41 3.21 -7.22 -11.38
N ASP A 42 3.67 -8.16 -10.54
CA ASP A 42 3.58 -9.60 -10.77
C ASP A 42 2.17 -10.15 -10.49
N ASN A 43 1.42 -9.52 -9.58
CA ASN A 43 0.09 -9.99 -9.14
C ASN A 43 -0.94 -8.85 -9.16
N PRO A 44 -1.39 -8.42 -10.36
CA PRO A 44 -2.37 -7.34 -10.47
C PRO A 44 -3.72 -7.82 -9.92
N VAL A 45 -4.21 -7.14 -8.88
CA VAL A 45 -5.54 -7.37 -8.31
C VAL A 45 -6.36 -6.08 -8.27
N PRO A 46 -7.70 -6.14 -8.41
CA PRO A 46 -8.51 -4.93 -8.56
C PRO A 46 -8.51 -4.00 -7.35
N LYS A 47 -8.30 -4.54 -6.15
CA LYS A 47 -8.35 -3.79 -4.88
C LYS A 47 -7.26 -4.26 -3.94
N ILE A 48 -6.45 -3.32 -3.46
CA ILE A 48 -5.33 -3.56 -2.55
C ILE A 48 -5.47 -2.63 -1.35
N ILE A 49 -5.30 -3.17 -0.15
CA ILE A 49 -5.19 -2.41 1.10
C ILE A 49 -3.74 -2.47 1.56
N ILE A 50 -3.13 -1.31 1.82
CA ILE A 50 -1.75 -1.20 2.30
C ILE A 50 -1.75 -0.52 3.66
N PHE A 51 -1.46 -1.29 4.70
CA PHE A 51 -1.29 -0.77 6.06
C PHE A 51 0.14 -0.29 6.29
N CYS A 52 0.25 0.95 6.75
CA CYS A 52 1.48 1.60 7.14
C CYS A 52 1.46 1.91 8.63
N ASN A 53 2.61 1.78 9.28
CA ASN A 53 2.72 2.04 10.73
C ASN A 53 2.66 3.54 11.09
N LYS A 54 2.98 4.44 10.14
CA LYS A 54 3.00 5.90 10.34
C LYS A 54 2.41 6.63 9.14
N ILE A 55 1.82 7.79 9.37
CA ILE A 55 1.31 8.69 8.31
C ILE A 55 2.40 9.03 7.30
N ASP A 56 3.62 9.32 7.76
CA ASP A 56 4.73 9.61 6.86
C ASP A 56 5.09 8.43 5.95
N SER A 57 4.87 7.19 6.43
CA SER A 57 5.05 6.00 5.59
C SER A 57 3.94 5.89 4.54
N CYS A 58 2.68 6.20 4.88
CA CYS A 58 1.60 6.30 3.90
C CYS A 58 1.97 7.26 2.78
N ARG A 59 2.39 8.49 3.13
CA ARG A 59 2.78 9.52 2.14
C ARG A 59 3.91 9.05 1.24
N LYS A 60 4.93 8.37 1.79
CA LYS A 60 6.03 7.81 0.99
C LYS A 60 5.52 6.71 0.03
N VAL A 61 4.63 5.82 0.47
CA VAL A 61 4.01 4.77 -0.37
C VAL A 61 3.13 5.38 -1.46
N GLU A 62 2.27 6.36 -1.13
CA GLU A 62 1.46 7.08 -2.10
C GLU A 62 2.32 7.69 -3.21
N ASN A 63 3.43 8.36 -2.84
CA ASN A 63 4.34 8.95 -3.80
C ASN A 63 5.04 7.89 -4.66
N ALA A 64 5.39 6.74 -4.10
CA ALA A 64 5.95 5.62 -4.84
C ALA A 64 4.96 5.07 -5.86
N LEU A 65 3.71 4.83 -5.45
CA LEU A 65 2.63 4.37 -6.33
C LEU A 65 2.31 5.40 -7.42
N LYS A 66 2.23 6.70 -7.10
CA LYS A 66 2.04 7.77 -8.10
C LYS A 66 3.12 7.75 -9.17
N ARG A 67 4.38 7.53 -8.78
CA ARG A 67 5.50 7.42 -9.73
C ARG A 67 5.41 6.13 -10.55
N PHE A 68 5.01 5.03 -9.92
CA PHE A 68 4.82 3.74 -10.58
C PHE A 68 3.69 3.79 -11.63
N ASN A 69 2.58 4.47 -11.33
CA ASN A 69 1.46 4.67 -12.27
C ASN A 69 1.87 5.36 -13.57
N ARG A 70 2.94 6.17 -13.56
CA ARG A 70 3.45 6.82 -14.78
C ARG A 70 3.91 5.82 -15.84
N LYS A 71 4.10 4.54 -15.46
CA LYS A 71 4.35 3.42 -16.37
C LYS A 71 3.09 2.89 -17.09
N GLY A 72 1.91 3.46 -16.83
CA GLY A 72 0.66 3.12 -17.53
C GLY A 72 -0.21 2.05 -16.87
N LEU A 73 -0.01 1.77 -15.57
CA LEU A 73 -0.68 0.67 -14.86
C LEU A 73 -2.11 0.95 -14.40
N SER A 74 -2.71 2.07 -14.82
CA SER A 74 -4.09 2.48 -14.48
C SER A 74 -4.43 2.25 -13.01
N ILE A 75 -3.64 2.82 -12.09
CA ILE A 75 -3.90 2.70 -10.65
C ILE A 75 -4.53 3.97 -10.09
N LYS A 76 -5.44 3.80 -9.13
CA LYS A 76 -6.01 4.89 -8.33
C LYS A 76 -5.64 4.73 -6.87
N ILE A 77 -5.11 5.80 -6.28
CA ILE A 77 -4.59 5.81 -4.91
C ILE A 77 -5.59 6.55 -4.01
N LEU A 78 -6.04 5.87 -2.97
CA LEU A 78 -7.06 6.31 -2.03
C LEU A 78 -6.44 6.35 -0.61
N PRO A 79 -5.86 7.47 -0.18
CA PRO A 79 -5.25 7.54 1.14
C PRO A 79 -6.31 7.63 2.25
N PHE A 80 -6.09 6.92 3.35
CA PHE A 80 -6.97 6.89 4.51
C PHE A 80 -6.15 6.95 5.80
N HIS A 81 -5.91 8.16 6.28
CA HIS A 81 -5.19 8.41 7.53
C HIS A 81 -5.61 9.75 8.12
N VAL A 82 -5.37 9.97 9.41
CA VAL A 82 -5.91 11.14 10.14
C VAL A 82 -5.41 12.51 9.69
N ALA A 83 -4.29 12.59 8.95
CA ALA A 83 -3.84 13.86 8.37
C ALA A 83 -4.69 14.32 7.16
N LEU A 84 -5.72 13.56 6.76
CA LEU A 84 -6.73 13.97 5.79
C LEU A 84 -8.00 14.39 6.52
N ASP A 85 -8.73 15.33 5.93
CA ASP A 85 -10.06 15.70 6.39
C ASP A 85 -11.02 14.49 6.35
N GLN A 86 -12.03 14.52 7.22
CA GLN A 86 -12.97 13.42 7.39
C GLN A 86 -13.77 13.15 6.11
N GLU A 87 -14.17 14.17 5.38
CA GLU A 87 -14.96 14.03 4.15
C GLU A 87 -14.18 13.24 3.09
N ARG A 88 -12.90 13.55 2.93
CA ARG A 88 -12.00 12.88 2.00
C ARG A 88 -11.73 11.44 2.40
N ARG A 89 -11.56 11.16 3.70
CA ARG A 89 -11.47 9.77 4.20
C ARG A 89 -12.74 8.98 3.85
N LEU A 90 -13.92 9.56 4.07
CA LEU A 90 -15.20 8.92 3.75
C LEU A 90 -15.42 8.75 2.24
N ALA A 91 -15.00 9.70 1.43
CA ALA A 91 -15.06 9.61 -0.03
C ALA A 91 -14.17 8.47 -0.53
N ASN A 92 -12.93 8.38 -0.04
CA ASN A 92 -11.98 7.34 -0.41
C ASN A 92 -12.47 5.94 -0.01
N THR A 93 -13.04 5.78 1.19
CA THR A 93 -13.62 4.49 1.60
C THR A 93 -14.84 4.11 0.76
N ARG A 94 -15.71 5.07 0.43
CA ARG A 94 -16.87 4.82 -0.45
C ARG A 94 -16.42 4.37 -1.84
N GLU A 95 -15.43 5.05 -2.39
CA GLU A 95 -14.84 4.70 -3.68
C GLU A 95 -14.16 3.32 -3.64
N PHE A 96 -13.39 3.00 -2.60
CA PHE A 96 -12.80 1.68 -2.47
C PHE A 96 -13.85 0.57 -2.39
N ARG A 97 -15.02 0.86 -1.82
CA ARG A 97 -16.14 -0.09 -1.70
C ARG A 97 -17.02 -0.20 -2.94
N SER A 98 -16.99 0.78 -3.85
CA SER A 98 -17.81 0.70 -5.06
C SER A 98 -17.38 -0.46 -5.96
N SER A 99 -18.24 -0.85 -6.90
CA SER A 99 -17.90 -1.87 -7.90
C SER A 99 -16.60 -1.51 -8.63
N ASN A 100 -15.85 -2.53 -9.03
CA ASN A 100 -14.60 -2.33 -9.77
C ASN A 100 -14.87 -1.52 -11.03
N ILE A 101 -14.06 -0.50 -11.27
CA ILE A 101 -14.00 0.16 -12.56
C ILE A 101 -13.13 -0.72 -13.46
N GLU A 102 -13.63 -1.07 -14.65
CA GLU A 102 -12.86 -1.87 -15.60
C GLU A 102 -11.48 -1.24 -15.82
N ASN A 103 -10.44 -2.08 -15.77
CA ASN A 103 -9.05 -1.69 -16.03
C ASN A 103 -8.44 -0.68 -15.04
N ILE A 104 -9.00 -0.48 -13.84
CA ILE A 104 -8.39 0.35 -12.79
C ILE A 104 -8.19 -0.45 -11.50
N SER A 105 -6.96 -0.49 -10.99
CA SER A 105 -6.66 -1.05 -9.67
C SER A 105 -6.73 0.01 -8.58
N LEU A 106 -7.50 -0.24 -7.51
CA LEU A 106 -7.69 0.68 -6.38
C LEU A 106 -6.75 0.34 -5.22
N PHE A 107 -6.02 1.33 -4.72
CA PHE A 107 -5.07 1.19 -3.62
C PHE A 107 -5.51 2.03 -2.42
N LEU A 108 -6.03 1.38 -1.39
CA LEU A 108 -6.32 2.03 -0.11
C LEU A 108 -5.06 2.03 0.77
N VAL A 109 -4.43 3.20 0.95
CA VAL A 109 -3.20 3.33 1.77
C VAL A 109 -3.56 3.92 3.12
N CYS A 110 -3.38 3.17 4.20
CA CYS A 110 -3.94 3.52 5.51
C CYS A 110 -3.01 3.25 6.69
N THR A 111 -3.42 3.78 7.85
CA THR A 111 -2.85 3.44 9.15
C THR A 111 -3.90 2.70 9.99
N ASP A 112 -3.49 1.72 10.80
CA ASP A 112 -4.40 0.95 11.67
C ASP A 112 -5.05 1.77 12.80
N ARG A 113 -4.49 2.95 13.12
CA ARG A 113 -5.00 3.79 14.20
C ARG A 113 -6.00 4.80 13.65
N GLU A 114 -7.24 4.70 14.12
CA GLU A 114 -8.03 5.91 14.37
C GLU A 114 -7.21 6.76 15.34
N SER A 115 -6.75 7.94 14.92
CA SER A 115 -6.22 8.93 15.86
C SER A 115 -7.34 9.82 16.32
#